data_AF-A0A961TU40-F1
#
_entry.id   AF-A0A961TU40-F1
#
_cell.length_a   1.000
_cell.length_b   1.000
_cell.length_c   1.000
_cell.angle_alpha   90.00
_cell.angle_beta   90.00
_cell.angle_gamma   90.00
#
_symmetry.space_group_name_H-M   'P 1'
#
loop_
_entity.id
_entity.type
_entity.pdbx_description
1 polymer ?
#
loop_
_entity_poly.entity_id
_entity_poly.type
_entity_poly.pdbx_seq_one_letter_code
_entity_poly.pdbx_strand_id
1 'polypeptide(L)'
;MRIKASQKQLEHLVSGERIPLETIVCVFHEHCGFLEEEVEYANSLLPEAGTYLDTWNLRKFVRAEIADEFVHKQIKQIRMLLSRIRSLFPEIVAQLRITNPNRARTAFSIIYDECSDYPTTLASGRREANRRKLIQRIKKLRQTATEFSQALEKETIHESEFLNAQRLYLKRVHGVDNETQPFWKLKRDIQILSWFLELEAHRIDANPDRVRVKHDQAKTSIVDTVYRLVLSDGYPPFVTTPGSDFSHLCSLVFEIATGQRDESFAGAINRFARCTERAEIDQYHLDYSDERDRMRDADNFYDIKNSEIGMREKAAVLLKEVRNPSLSPEARMLVMCEIEELIESLDNLDKIHGPSIMWASQIRRDWEGELQAMEARDVQKLHHDIELGNSRRSKHKLT
;
A
#
# COMPACT_ATOMS: atom_id res chain seq x y z
N MET A 1 -18.80 -14.46 -11.15
CA MET A 1 -17.46 -14.97 -11.50
C MET A 1 -16.49 -13.80 -11.51
N ARG A 2 -15.20 -14.00 -11.19
CA ARG A 2 -14.19 -12.93 -11.33
C ARG A 2 -13.88 -12.70 -12.81
N ILE A 3 -13.78 -11.44 -13.20
CA ILE A 3 -13.41 -11.05 -14.56
C ILE A 3 -11.94 -11.39 -14.77
N LYS A 4 -11.64 -12.12 -15.85
CA LYS A 4 -10.28 -12.45 -16.29
C LYS A 4 -10.15 -12.13 -17.77
N ALA A 5 -9.08 -11.45 -18.15
CA ALA A 5 -8.78 -11.24 -19.55
C ALA A 5 -8.47 -12.59 -20.22
N SER A 6 -9.12 -12.83 -21.36
CA SER A 6 -8.82 -13.98 -22.20
C SER A 6 -7.40 -13.88 -22.76
N GLN A 7 -6.82 -15.02 -23.14
CA GLN A 7 -5.51 -15.06 -23.79
C GLN A 7 -5.42 -14.12 -25.01
N LYS A 8 -6.48 -14.06 -25.83
CA LYS A 8 -6.58 -13.15 -26.99
C LYS A 8 -6.55 -11.68 -26.58
N GLN A 9 -7.19 -11.32 -25.48
CA GLN A 9 -7.14 -9.94 -24.94
C GLN A 9 -5.73 -9.61 -24.44
N LEU A 10 -5.06 -10.55 -23.79
CA LEU A 10 -3.68 -10.35 -23.32
C LEU A 10 -2.69 -10.22 -24.50
N GLU A 11 -2.89 -10.95 -25.59
CA GLU A 11 -2.07 -10.83 -26.81
C GLU A 11 -2.12 -9.42 -27.42
N HIS A 12 -3.23 -8.71 -27.29
CA HIS A 12 -3.29 -7.31 -27.71
C HIS A 12 -2.34 -6.40 -26.93
N LEU A 13 -1.98 -6.73 -25.69
CA LEU A 13 -1.03 -5.93 -24.89
C LEU A 13 0.39 -5.95 -25.49
N VAL A 14 0.74 -6.98 -26.25
CA VAL A 14 2.07 -7.14 -26.88
C VAL A 14 2.05 -6.98 -28.40
N SER A 15 0.89 -6.60 -28.97
CA SER A 15 0.72 -6.47 -30.42
C SER A 15 1.48 -5.30 -31.05
N GLY A 16 1.90 -4.31 -30.24
CA GLY A 16 2.48 -3.05 -30.72
C GLY A 16 1.45 -2.06 -31.28
N GLU A 17 0.18 -2.45 -31.40
CA GLU A 17 -0.92 -1.59 -31.83
C GLU A 17 -1.62 -0.92 -30.64
N ARG A 18 -2.41 0.12 -30.92
CA ARG A 18 -3.27 0.74 -29.91
C ARG A 18 -4.26 -0.30 -29.37
N ILE A 19 -4.18 -0.59 -28.08
CA ILE A 19 -4.98 -1.61 -27.40
C ILE A 19 -6.48 -1.29 -27.58
N PRO A 20 -7.38 -2.23 -27.84
CA PRO A 20 -8.82 -1.95 -27.86
C PRO A 20 -9.33 -1.47 -26.50
N LEU A 21 -10.37 -0.62 -26.48
CA LEU A 21 -10.93 -0.12 -25.21
C LEU A 21 -11.49 -1.25 -24.35
N GLU A 22 -12.18 -2.20 -24.95
CA GLU A 22 -12.74 -3.37 -24.27
C GLU A 22 -11.63 -4.23 -23.63
N THR A 23 -10.50 -4.37 -24.32
CA THR A 23 -9.33 -5.08 -23.80
C THR A 23 -8.76 -4.37 -22.57
N ILE A 24 -8.49 -3.06 -22.65
CA ILE A 24 -7.88 -2.34 -21.51
C ILE A 24 -8.81 -2.28 -20.30
N VAL A 25 -10.12 -2.18 -20.52
CA VAL A 25 -11.13 -2.24 -19.45
C VAL A 25 -11.17 -3.63 -18.81
N CYS A 26 -11.11 -4.70 -19.60
CA CYS A 26 -11.10 -6.05 -19.07
C CYS A 26 -9.83 -6.33 -18.25
N VAL A 27 -8.66 -5.88 -18.71
CA VAL A 27 -7.40 -5.99 -17.95
C VAL A 27 -7.45 -5.15 -16.67
N PHE A 28 -8.05 -3.96 -16.72
CA PHE A 28 -8.31 -3.14 -15.53
C PHE A 28 -9.24 -3.86 -14.52
N HIS A 29 -10.33 -4.47 -14.98
CA HIS A 29 -11.25 -5.24 -14.14
C HIS A 29 -10.59 -6.46 -13.50
N GLU A 30 -9.75 -7.18 -14.25
CA GLU A 30 -8.96 -8.28 -13.72
C GLU A 30 -7.97 -7.78 -12.65
N HIS A 31 -7.25 -6.69 -12.91
CA HIS A 31 -6.32 -6.06 -11.97
C HIS A 31 -7.03 -5.66 -10.66
N CYS A 32 -8.22 -5.06 -10.75
CA CYS A 32 -9.02 -4.67 -9.60
C CYS A 32 -9.76 -5.85 -8.92
N GLY A 33 -9.72 -7.05 -9.52
CA GLY A 33 -10.33 -8.26 -8.98
C GLY A 33 -11.86 -8.26 -9.01
N PHE A 34 -12.48 -7.60 -9.99
CA PHE A 34 -13.93 -7.42 -10.04
C PHE A 34 -14.71 -8.71 -10.30
N LEU A 35 -15.91 -8.75 -9.74
CA LEU A 35 -16.95 -9.72 -10.09
C LEU A 35 -17.81 -9.16 -11.23
N GLU A 36 -18.19 -10.00 -12.19
CA GLU A 36 -19.09 -9.60 -13.28
C GLU A 36 -20.40 -8.97 -12.76
N GLU A 37 -21.02 -9.62 -11.78
CA GLU A 37 -22.26 -9.13 -11.14
C GLU A 37 -22.08 -7.76 -10.48
N GLU A 38 -20.91 -7.49 -9.90
CA GLU A 38 -20.63 -6.18 -9.28
C GLU A 38 -20.59 -5.07 -10.33
N VAL A 39 -19.95 -5.34 -11.47
CA VAL A 39 -19.86 -4.40 -12.59
C VAL A 39 -21.24 -4.16 -13.21
N GLU A 40 -22.00 -5.21 -13.46
CA GLU A 40 -23.35 -5.14 -14.03
C GLU A 40 -24.31 -4.36 -13.11
N TYR A 41 -24.30 -4.69 -11.81
CA TYR A 41 -25.15 -4.02 -10.84
C TYR A 41 -24.81 -2.53 -10.73
N ALA A 42 -23.53 -2.16 -10.60
CA ALA A 42 -23.14 -0.76 -10.54
C ALA A 42 -23.53 0.01 -11.83
N ASN A 43 -23.35 -0.59 -13.00
CA ASN A 43 -23.77 -0.01 -14.28
C ASN A 43 -25.29 0.15 -14.41
N SER A 44 -26.07 -0.70 -13.72
CA SER A 44 -27.53 -0.56 -13.64
C SER A 44 -27.98 0.65 -12.80
N LEU A 45 -27.17 1.06 -11.82
CA LEU A 45 -27.43 2.22 -10.98
C LEU A 45 -27.02 3.53 -11.67
N LEU A 46 -25.82 3.53 -12.26
CA LEU A 46 -25.28 4.65 -13.00
C LEU A 46 -24.45 4.11 -14.18
N PRO A 47 -24.75 4.51 -15.43
CA PRO A 47 -23.99 4.06 -16.58
C PRO A 47 -22.48 4.30 -16.40
N GLU A 48 -21.68 3.31 -16.79
CA GLU A 48 -20.22 3.33 -16.77
C GLU A 48 -19.58 3.29 -15.36
N ALA A 49 -20.36 3.26 -14.28
CA ALA A 49 -19.85 3.19 -12.91
C ALA A 49 -19.09 1.88 -12.66
N GLY A 50 -19.67 0.73 -13.03
CA GLY A 50 -18.97 -0.56 -12.97
C GLY A 50 -17.80 -0.65 -13.95
N THR A 51 -17.81 0.15 -15.01
CA THR A 51 -16.74 0.16 -16.02
C THR A 51 -15.47 0.87 -15.53
N TYR A 52 -15.60 1.98 -14.80
CA TYR A 52 -14.48 2.90 -14.53
C TYR A 52 -14.23 3.24 -13.06
N LEU A 53 -15.07 2.82 -12.11
CA LEU A 53 -14.72 2.97 -10.70
C LEU A 53 -13.68 1.93 -10.30
N ASP A 54 -12.70 2.33 -9.49
CA ASP A 54 -11.79 1.40 -8.80
C ASP A 54 -12.53 0.60 -7.72
N THR A 55 -11.89 -0.45 -7.19
CA THR A 55 -12.49 -1.37 -6.20
C THR A 55 -13.05 -0.67 -4.98
N TRP A 56 -12.35 0.33 -4.46
CA TRP A 56 -12.75 1.02 -3.24
C TRP A 56 -13.97 1.90 -3.45
N ASN A 57 -13.98 2.66 -4.55
CA ASN A 57 -15.06 3.56 -4.89
C ASN A 57 -16.28 2.81 -5.42
N LEU A 58 -16.08 1.72 -6.17
CA LEU A 58 -17.16 0.86 -6.66
C LEU A 58 -17.98 0.28 -5.51
N ARG A 59 -17.33 -0.29 -4.50
CA ARG A 59 -18.01 -0.85 -3.32
C ARG A 59 -18.73 0.21 -2.50
N LYS A 60 -18.11 1.36 -2.29
CA LYS A 60 -18.76 2.51 -1.62
C LYS A 60 -19.98 3.00 -2.41
N PHE A 61 -19.91 3.03 -3.75
CA PHE A 61 -21.02 3.39 -4.61
C PHE A 61 -22.17 2.38 -4.53
N VAL A 62 -21.85 1.08 -4.59
CA VAL A 62 -22.82 -0.01 -4.40
C VAL A 62 -23.51 0.12 -3.05
N ARG A 63 -22.78 0.46 -1.97
CA ARG A 63 -23.33 0.74 -0.63
C ARG A 63 -24.02 2.10 -0.45
N ALA A 64 -24.07 2.95 -1.48
CA ALA A 64 -24.59 4.32 -1.40
C ALA A 64 -23.88 5.20 -0.35
N GLU A 65 -22.55 5.11 -0.24
CA GLU A 65 -21.72 5.86 0.73
C GLU A 65 -21.10 7.13 0.13
N ILE A 66 -21.16 7.29 -1.19
CA ILE A 66 -20.58 8.41 -1.92
C ILE A 66 -21.63 9.03 -2.84
N ALA A 67 -21.53 10.33 -3.04
CA ALA A 67 -22.44 11.10 -3.88
C ALA A 67 -22.13 10.92 -5.37
N ASP A 68 -23.16 11.08 -6.22
CA ASP A 68 -23.06 10.88 -7.67
C ASP A 68 -22.08 11.87 -8.32
N GLU A 69 -21.95 13.11 -7.81
CA GLU A 69 -20.97 14.07 -8.33
C GLU A 69 -19.53 13.58 -8.15
N PHE A 70 -19.25 12.94 -7.01
CA PHE A 70 -17.94 12.34 -6.75
C PHE A 70 -17.70 11.16 -7.69
N VAL A 71 -18.71 10.31 -7.88
CA VAL A 71 -18.66 9.16 -8.79
C VAL A 71 -18.37 9.59 -10.22
N HIS A 72 -19.07 10.60 -10.75
CA HIS A 72 -18.82 11.13 -12.09
C HIS A 72 -17.41 11.69 -12.25
N LYS A 73 -16.87 12.36 -11.22
CA LYS A 73 -15.49 12.85 -11.23
C LYS A 73 -14.49 11.69 -11.32
N GLN A 74 -14.68 10.63 -10.53
CA GLN A 74 -13.81 9.45 -10.56
C GLN A 74 -13.87 8.72 -11.90
N ILE A 75 -15.07 8.49 -12.43
CA ILE A 75 -15.29 7.89 -13.76
C ILE A 75 -14.51 8.66 -14.83
N LYS A 76 -14.60 10.00 -14.83
CA LYS A 76 -13.88 10.84 -15.78
C LYS A 76 -12.36 10.69 -15.62
N GLN A 77 -11.85 10.65 -14.40
CA GLN A 77 -10.42 10.51 -14.11
C GLN A 77 -9.87 9.17 -14.61
N ILE A 78 -10.52 8.06 -14.25
CA ILE A 78 -10.08 6.72 -14.66
C ILE A 78 -10.23 6.53 -16.17
N ARG A 79 -11.29 7.06 -16.79
CA ARG A 79 -11.44 7.03 -18.25
C ARG A 79 -10.27 7.70 -18.96
N MET A 80 -9.86 8.89 -18.50
CA MET A 80 -8.72 9.60 -19.07
C MET A 80 -7.42 8.84 -18.83
N LEU A 81 -7.23 8.23 -17.66
CA LEU A 81 -6.08 7.38 -17.36
C LEU A 81 -6.02 6.17 -18.29
N LEU A 82 -7.07 5.34 -18.36
CA LEU A 82 -7.12 4.17 -19.23
C LEU A 82 -6.96 4.54 -20.71
N SER A 83 -7.50 5.69 -21.15
CA SER A 83 -7.29 6.18 -22.52
C SER A 83 -5.82 6.52 -22.81
N ARG A 84 -5.09 7.06 -21.83
CA ARG A 84 -3.64 7.33 -21.96
C ARG A 84 -2.85 6.03 -21.96
N ILE A 85 -3.12 5.11 -21.02
CA ILE A 85 -2.49 3.78 -20.99
C ILE A 85 -2.72 3.07 -22.32
N ARG A 86 -3.95 3.00 -22.80
CA ARG A 86 -4.31 2.39 -24.10
C ARG A 86 -3.44 2.89 -25.26
N SER A 87 -3.03 4.15 -25.22
CA SER A 87 -2.31 4.80 -26.32
C SER A 87 -0.79 4.70 -26.17
N LEU A 88 -0.26 4.74 -24.94
CA LEU A 88 1.18 4.80 -24.66
C LEU A 88 1.78 3.45 -24.23
N PHE A 89 0.96 2.54 -23.71
CA PHE A 89 1.41 1.22 -23.24
C PHE A 89 2.09 0.36 -24.31
N PRO A 90 1.67 0.35 -25.59
CA PRO A 90 2.39 -0.39 -26.64
C PRO A 90 3.84 0.05 -26.79
N GLU A 91 4.11 1.36 -26.66
CA GLU A 91 5.47 1.90 -26.71
C GLU A 91 6.28 1.51 -25.47
N ILE A 92 5.67 1.50 -24.29
CA ILE A 92 6.28 1.01 -23.05
C ILE A 92 6.67 -0.47 -23.19
N VAL A 93 5.77 -1.31 -23.70
CA VAL A 93 6.01 -2.74 -23.93
C VAL A 93 7.15 -2.96 -24.93
N ALA A 94 7.18 -2.18 -26.02
CA ALA A 94 8.26 -2.22 -26.99
C ALA A 94 9.60 -1.80 -26.37
N GLN A 95 9.60 -0.74 -25.54
CA GLN A 95 10.78 -0.29 -24.84
C GLN A 95 11.27 -1.27 -23.79
N LEU A 96 10.39 -1.98 -23.08
CA LEU A 96 10.77 -3.03 -22.14
C LEU A 96 11.08 -4.38 -22.83
N ARG A 97 10.84 -4.47 -24.15
CA ARG A 97 10.99 -5.70 -24.96
C ARG A 97 10.15 -6.88 -24.43
N ILE A 98 8.98 -6.59 -23.87
CA ILE A 98 8.10 -7.61 -23.33
C ILE A 98 7.39 -8.35 -24.48
N THR A 99 7.65 -9.64 -24.61
CA THR A 99 6.99 -10.52 -25.60
C THR A 99 5.93 -11.42 -24.97
N ASN A 100 5.99 -11.65 -23.66
CA ASN A 100 5.06 -12.51 -22.94
C ASN A 100 3.84 -11.70 -22.47
N PRO A 101 2.61 -12.03 -22.91
CA PRO A 101 1.38 -11.34 -22.52
C PRO A 101 1.16 -11.26 -21.00
N ASN A 102 1.57 -12.29 -20.24
CA ASN A 102 1.45 -12.30 -18.78
C ASN A 102 2.40 -11.30 -18.12
N ARG A 103 3.60 -11.10 -18.68
CA ARG A 103 4.52 -10.04 -18.20
C ARG A 103 3.96 -8.66 -18.53
N ALA A 104 3.37 -8.49 -19.71
CA ALA A 104 2.71 -7.24 -20.08
C ALA A 104 1.53 -6.93 -19.13
N ARG A 105 0.74 -7.94 -18.74
CA ARG A 105 -0.31 -7.79 -17.72
C ARG A 105 0.23 -7.33 -16.35
N THR A 106 1.36 -7.89 -15.92
CA THR A 106 2.03 -7.45 -14.69
C THR A 106 2.55 -6.01 -14.80
N ALA A 107 3.19 -5.66 -15.92
CA ALA A 107 3.64 -4.29 -16.17
C ALA A 107 2.48 -3.29 -16.22
N PHE A 108 1.33 -3.67 -16.79
CA PHE A 108 0.11 -2.88 -16.74
C PHE A 108 -0.32 -2.60 -15.30
N SER A 109 -0.35 -3.62 -14.44
CA SER A 109 -0.75 -3.45 -13.03
C SER A 109 0.16 -2.45 -12.32
N ILE A 110 1.48 -2.61 -12.45
CA ILE A 110 2.47 -1.74 -11.83
C ILE A 110 2.32 -0.29 -12.30
N ILE A 111 2.13 -0.08 -13.62
CA ILE A 111 1.96 1.25 -14.20
C ILE A 111 0.63 1.87 -13.78
N TYR A 112 -0.45 1.08 -13.76
CA TYR A 112 -1.76 1.54 -13.35
C TYR A 112 -1.71 2.03 -11.89
N ASP A 113 -1.16 1.22 -10.97
CA ASP A 113 -1.05 1.56 -9.55
C ASP A 113 -0.28 2.87 -9.32
N GLU A 114 0.89 3.01 -9.95
CA GLU A 114 1.70 4.23 -9.86
C GLU A 114 0.95 5.45 -10.40
N CYS A 115 0.23 5.29 -11.52
CA CYS A 115 -0.43 6.40 -12.19
C CYS A 115 -1.78 6.79 -11.58
N SER A 116 -2.50 5.84 -10.97
CA SER A 116 -3.76 6.10 -10.27
C SER A 116 -3.52 6.83 -8.96
N ASP A 117 -2.47 6.44 -8.23
CA ASP A 117 -2.11 6.99 -6.92
C ASP A 117 -1.09 8.13 -7.01
N TYR A 118 -0.82 8.61 -8.23
CA TYR A 118 0.26 9.54 -8.50
C TYR A 118 0.16 10.82 -7.64
N PRO A 119 1.14 11.09 -6.77
CA PRO A 119 1.08 12.22 -5.86
C PRO A 119 1.25 13.54 -6.62
N THR A 120 0.16 14.28 -6.79
CA THR A 120 0.14 15.59 -7.48
C THR A 120 0.93 16.71 -6.78
N THR A 121 1.50 16.49 -5.59
CA THR A 121 2.26 17.50 -4.85
C THR A 121 3.59 17.79 -5.55
N LEU A 122 3.69 18.97 -6.15
CA LEU A 122 4.74 19.41 -7.06
C LEU A 122 5.86 20.25 -6.40
N ALA A 123 5.93 20.36 -5.08
CA ALA A 123 6.96 21.18 -4.45
C ALA A 123 7.14 20.88 -2.95
N SER A 124 8.18 20.12 -2.61
CA SER A 124 8.73 20.11 -1.26
C SER A 124 10.23 20.35 -1.33
N GLY A 125 10.75 20.96 -0.28
CA GLY A 125 12.15 21.37 -0.19
C GLY A 125 13.12 20.19 -0.27
N ARG A 126 14.43 20.50 -0.27
CA ARG A 126 15.49 19.47 -0.29
C ARG A 126 15.24 18.37 0.77
N ARG A 127 15.41 17.09 0.39
CA ARG A 127 15.21 15.89 1.25
C ARG A 127 15.77 16.07 2.65
N GLU A 128 17.02 16.51 2.74
CA GLU A 128 17.72 16.73 4.00
C GLU A 128 17.03 17.79 4.87
N ALA A 129 16.55 18.87 4.27
CA ALA A 129 15.80 19.91 4.99
C ALA A 129 14.44 19.38 5.47
N ASN A 130 13.74 18.58 4.66
CA ASN A 130 12.47 17.96 5.05
C ASN A 130 12.66 16.89 6.13
N ARG A 131 13.74 16.12 6.07
CA ARG A 131 14.10 15.12 7.10
C ARG A 131 14.39 15.80 8.41
N ARG A 132 15.22 16.84 8.41
CA ARG A 132 15.48 17.66 9.60
C ARG A 132 14.18 18.26 10.16
N LYS A 133 13.29 18.78 9.30
CA LYS A 133 11.98 19.26 9.72
C LYS A 133 11.10 18.16 10.33
N LEU A 134 11.09 16.97 9.76
CA LEU A 134 10.29 15.84 10.25
C LEU A 134 10.83 15.33 11.59
N ILE A 135 12.15 15.19 11.72
CA ILE A 135 12.83 14.86 12.98
C ILE A 135 12.48 15.91 14.05
N GLN A 136 12.56 17.20 13.72
CA GLN A 136 12.17 18.29 14.62
C GLN A 136 10.68 18.22 14.99
N ARG A 137 9.79 17.88 14.05
CA ARG A 137 8.36 17.70 14.32
C ARG A 137 8.10 16.52 15.25
N ILE A 138 8.78 15.40 15.08
CA ILE A 138 8.65 14.23 15.98
C ILE A 138 9.14 14.61 17.39
N LYS A 139 10.27 15.30 17.51
CA LYS A 139 10.77 15.80 18.80
C LYS A 139 9.80 16.78 19.47
N LYS A 140 9.20 17.68 18.69
CA LYS A 140 8.15 18.60 19.18
C LYS A 140 6.89 17.85 19.60
N LEU A 141 6.45 16.87 18.81
CA LEU A 141 5.27 16.06 19.11
C LEU A 141 5.46 15.25 20.39
N ARG A 142 6.66 14.68 20.59
CA ARG A 142 7.05 14.04 21.86
C ARG A 142 6.86 15.00 23.02
N GLN A 143 7.44 16.20 22.94
CA GLN A 143 7.33 17.21 23.99
C GLN A 143 5.86 17.56 24.28
N THR A 144 5.06 17.83 23.24
CA THR A 144 3.64 18.17 23.39
C THR A 144 2.84 17.00 23.99
N ALA A 145 3.10 15.75 23.58
CA ALA A 145 2.44 14.58 24.15
C ALA A 145 2.78 14.39 25.63
N THR A 146 4.05 14.59 26.01
CA THR A 146 4.48 14.55 27.41
C THR A 146 3.84 15.65 28.24
N GLU A 147 3.84 16.90 27.77
CA GLU A 147 3.21 18.03 28.45
C GLU A 147 1.70 17.81 28.63
N PHE A 148 1.02 17.33 27.58
CA PHE A 148 -0.41 17.04 27.63
C PHE A 148 -0.73 15.88 28.59
N SER A 149 0.06 14.81 28.56
CA SER A 149 -0.07 13.69 29.50
C SER A 149 0.07 14.17 30.95
N GLN A 150 1.06 15.02 31.24
CA GLN A 150 1.26 15.59 32.58
C GLN A 150 0.12 16.52 33.00
N ALA A 151 -0.42 17.30 32.08
CA ALA A 151 -1.58 18.15 32.35
C ALA A 151 -2.82 17.30 32.70
N LEU A 152 -3.08 16.23 31.94
CA LEU A 152 -4.18 15.30 32.19
C LEU A 152 -4.04 14.50 33.50
N GLU A 153 -2.83 14.39 34.05
CA GLU A 153 -2.63 13.81 35.37
C GLU A 153 -2.95 14.75 36.52
N LYS A 154 -2.74 16.06 36.32
CA LYS A 154 -2.94 17.09 37.35
C LYS A 154 -4.38 17.60 37.43
N GLU A 155 -5.08 17.58 36.30
CA GLU A 155 -6.44 18.11 36.21
C GLU A 155 -7.49 17.10 36.67
N THR A 156 -8.46 17.57 37.45
CA THR A 156 -9.62 16.77 37.85
C THR A 156 -10.73 16.96 36.82
N ILE A 157 -10.70 16.18 35.75
CA ILE A 157 -11.69 16.28 34.67
C ILE A 157 -12.96 15.55 35.09
N HIS A 158 -14.12 16.19 34.95
CA HIS A 158 -15.43 15.57 35.16
C HIS A 158 -15.73 14.54 34.05
N GLU A 159 -15.29 13.30 34.25
CA GLU A 159 -15.37 12.22 33.26
C GLU A 159 -16.81 11.98 32.75
N SER A 160 -17.82 12.20 33.60
CA SER A 160 -19.24 12.02 33.27
C SER A 160 -19.73 12.94 32.15
N GLU A 161 -19.26 14.18 32.11
CA GLU A 161 -19.65 15.15 31.08
C GLU A 161 -19.02 14.83 29.72
N PHE A 162 -17.74 14.42 29.74
CA PHE A 162 -17.04 13.98 28.53
C PHE A 162 -17.72 12.75 27.91
N LEU A 163 -18.08 11.74 28.72
CA LEU A 163 -18.75 10.55 28.23
C LEU A 163 -20.13 10.85 27.64
N ASN A 164 -20.88 11.76 28.25
CA ASN A 164 -22.15 12.24 27.71
C ASN A 164 -21.97 12.95 26.37
N ALA A 165 -20.97 13.84 26.26
CA ALA A 165 -20.68 14.55 25.03
C ALA A 165 -20.24 13.59 23.91
N GLN A 166 -19.36 12.63 24.21
CA GLN A 166 -18.91 11.61 23.25
C GLN A 166 -20.10 10.76 22.76
N ARG A 167 -20.96 10.31 23.66
CA ARG A 167 -22.16 9.54 23.30
C ARG A 167 -23.07 10.30 22.34
N LEU A 168 -23.34 11.58 22.66
CA LEU A 168 -24.21 12.43 21.83
C LEU A 168 -23.60 12.66 20.44
N TYR A 169 -22.29 12.89 20.37
CA TYR A 169 -21.58 13.03 19.10
C TYR A 169 -21.66 11.76 18.26
N LEU A 170 -21.33 10.59 18.83
CA LEU A 170 -21.38 9.31 18.12
C LEU A 170 -22.79 8.98 17.63
N LYS A 171 -23.82 9.22 18.46
CA LYS A 171 -25.22 9.04 18.06
C LYS A 171 -25.61 9.94 16.88
N ARG A 172 -25.26 11.22 16.94
CA ARG A 172 -25.74 12.22 15.97
C ARG A 172 -24.95 12.23 14.67
N VAL A 173 -23.66 11.96 14.72
CA VAL A 173 -22.77 12.03 13.56
C VAL A 173 -22.58 10.65 12.92
N HIS A 174 -22.47 9.60 13.74
CA HIS A 174 -22.14 8.26 13.28
C HIS A 174 -23.30 7.25 13.39
N GLY A 175 -24.41 7.62 14.04
CA GLY A 175 -25.58 6.75 14.20
C GLY A 175 -25.35 5.57 15.16
N VAL A 176 -24.31 5.62 16.01
CA VAL A 176 -23.94 4.54 16.93
C VAL A 176 -24.31 4.93 18.37
N ASP A 177 -25.10 4.09 19.06
CA ASP A 177 -25.64 4.40 20.39
C ASP A 177 -24.83 3.80 21.57
N ASN A 178 -23.90 2.86 21.34
CA ASN A 178 -23.27 2.05 22.39
C ASN A 178 -21.71 2.06 22.44
N GLU A 179 -21.03 2.88 21.64
CA GLU A 179 -19.55 2.89 21.56
C GLU A 179 -18.90 3.99 22.42
N THR A 180 -19.38 4.24 23.63
CA THR A 180 -18.69 5.18 24.53
C THR A 180 -17.40 4.57 25.05
N GLN A 181 -16.28 5.24 24.80
CA GLN A 181 -14.98 4.85 25.34
C GLN A 181 -14.73 5.63 26.63
N PRO A 182 -14.34 4.96 27.72
CA PRO A 182 -14.13 5.62 29.00
C PRO A 182 -12.96 6.62 28.93
N PHE A 183 -13.04 7.72 29.67
CA PHE A 183 -12.04 8.80 29.64
C PHE A 183 -10.63 8.30 30.01
N TRP A 184 -10.54 7.36 30.96
CA TRP A 184 -9.27 6.74 31.33
C TRP A 184 -8.55 6.08 30.14
N LYS A 185 -9.29 5.62 29.13
CA LYS A 185 -8.70 5.04 27.91
C LYS A 185 -7.96 6.11 27.11
N LEU A 186 -8.56 7.29 26.93
CA LEU A 186 -7.91 8.42 26.27
C LEU A 186 -6.63 8.82 27.01
N LYS A 187 -6.70 8.92 28.35
CA LYS A 187 -5.54 9.23 29.19
C LYS A 187 -4.41 8.22 28.99
N ARG A 188 -4.75 6.92 29.04
CA ARG A 188 -3.80 5.83 28.81
C ARG A 188 -3.21 5.87 27.39
N ASP A 189 -4.03 6.08 26.38
CA ASP A 189 -3.59 6.10 24.99
C ASP A 189 -2.64 7.28 24.72
N ILE A 190 -2.84 8.42 25.39
CA ILE A 190 -1.90 9.57 25.35
C ILE A 190 -0.58 9.26 26.08
N GLN A 191 -0.63 8.59 27.22
CA GLN A 191 0.58 8.14 27.94
C GLN A 191 1.41 7.20 27.05
N ILE A 192 0.77 6.18 26.46
CA ILE A 192 1.41 5.25 25.53
C ILE A 192 2.01 5.99 24.33
N LEU A 193 1.26 6.94 23.74
CA LEU A 193 1.76 7.77 22.64
C LEU A 193 3.02 8.55 23.05
N SER A 194 3.07 9.08 24.27
CA SER A 194 4.25 9.81 24.76
C SER A 194 5.49 8.92 24.86
N TRP A 195 5.35 7.70 25.39
CA TRP A 195 6.42 6.71 25.51
C TRP A 195 6.87 6.19 24.14
N PHE A 196 5.90 5.95 23.23
CA PHE A 196 6.19 5.56 21.85
C PHE A 196 6.98 6.65 21.11
N LEU A 197 6.62 7.92 21.26
CA LEU A 197 7.33 9.04 20.63
C LEU A 197 8.72 9.26 21.22
N GLU A 198 8.93 8.97 22.50
CA GLU A 198 10.27 8.93 23.10
C GLU A 198 11.13 7.84 22.44
N LEU A 199 10.59 6.63 22.33
CA LEU A 199 11.24 5.49 21.70
C LEU A 199 11.58 5.77 20.24
N GLU A 200 10.63 6.29 19.45
CA GLU A 200 10.89 6.68 18.06
C GLU A 200 11.94 7.79 17.96
N ALA A 201 11.91 8.81 18.81
CA ALA A 201 12.94 9.85 18.81
C ALA A 201 14.33 9.27 19.09
N HIS A 202 14.44 8.33 20.04
CA HIS A 202 15.68 7.62 20.34
C HIS A 202 16.20 6.82 19.14
N ARG A 203 15.31 6.04 18.51
CA ARG A 203 15.62 5.22 17.33
C ARG A 203 16.04 6.08 16.13
N ILE A 204 15.44 7.25 15.97
CA ILE A 204 15.79 8.25 14.95
C ILE A 204 17.16 8.86 15.23
N ASP A 205 17.50 9.15 16.48
CA ASP A 205 18.82 9.68 16.81
C ASP A 205 19.93 8.62 16.60
N ALA A 206 19.63 7.34 16.85
CA ALA A 206 20.56 6.22 16.61
C ALA A 206 20.70 5.86 15.12
N ASN A 207 19.60 5.87 14.37
CA ASN A 207 19.58 5.68 12.92
C ASN A 207 18.68 6.73 12.27
N PRO A 208 19.26 7.88 11.88
CA PRO A 208 18.49 8.94 11.26
C PRO A 208 17.79 8.49 9.96
N ASP A 209 18.29 7.47 9.26
CA ASP A 209 17.75 6.99 7.98
C ASP A 209 16.46 6.19 8.16
N ARG A 210 16.12 5.82 9.41
CA ARG A 210 14.80 5.27 9.78
C ARG A 210 13.66 6.20 9.40
N VAL A 211 13.88 7.52 9.43
CA VAL A 211 12.87 8.50 9.01
C VAL A 211 12.82 8.56 7.50
N ARG A 212 11.90 7.78 6.93
CA ARG A 212 11.55 7.86 5.52
C ARG A 212 10.80 9.16 5.26
N VAL A 213 11.51 10.15 4.74
CA VAL A 213 10.87 11.27 4.08
C VAL A 213 10.41 10.76 2.73
N LYS A 214 9.09 10.57 2.56
CA LYS A 214 8.50 10.57 1.21
C LYS A 214 9.00 11.85 0.58
N HIS A 215 9.92 11.80 -0.38
CA HIS A 215 10.30 13.05 -1.02
C HIS A 215 9.04 13.58 -1.75
N ASP A 216 9.03 14.84 -2.18
CA ASP A 216 8.19 15.20 -3.32
C ASP A 216 8.75 14.50 -4.56
N GLN A 217 8.43 13.21 -4.62
CA GLN A 217 8.93 12.20 -5.53
C GLN A 217 7.94 12.02 -6.67
N ALA A 218 7.13 13.00 -7.07
CA ALA A 218 6.25 12.77 -8.21
C ALA A 218 7.09 12.21 -9.40
N LYS A 219 8.20 12.86 -9.76
CA LYS A 219 9.12 12.28 -10.77
C LYS A 219 9.98 11.13 -10.26
N THR A 220 10.35 11.09 -8.99
CA THR A 220 11.23 10.03 -8.47
C THR A 220 10.49 8.70 -8.28
N SER A 221 9.19 8.72 -8.02
CA SER A 221 8.28 7.57 -7.95
C SER A 221 8.15 6.95 -9.32
N ILE A 222 7.97 7.75 -10.37
CA ILE A 222 8.07 7.28 -11.76
C ILE A 222 9.42 6.63 -12.04
N VAL A 223 10.53 7.27 -11.63
CA VAL A 223 11.87 6.70 -11.84
C VAL A 223 12.05 5.37 -11.09
N ASP A 224 11.57 5.27 -9.84
CA ASP A 224 11.62 4.03 -9.04
C ASP A 224 10.77 2.93 -9.69
N THR A 225 9.52 3.24 -10.05
CA THR A 225 8.60 2.33 -10.72
C THR A 225 9.18 1.83 -12.05
N VAL A 226 9.74 2.71 -12.88
CA VAL A 226 10.41 2.32 -14.12
C VAL A 226 11.68 1.51 -13.84
N TYR A 227 12.46 1.85 -12.82
CA TYR A 227 13.64 1.09 -12.43
C TYR A 227 13.29 -0.35 -12.06
N ARG A 228 12.22 -0.57 -11.27
CA ARG A 228 11.74 -1.90 -10.90
C ARG A 228 11.24 -2.73 -12.08
N LEU A 229 10.54 -2.08 -13.03
CA LEU A 229 10.14 -2.72 -14.29
C LEU A 229 11.38 -3.18 -15.07
N VAL A 230 12.37 -2.29 -15.22
CA VAL A 230 13.63 -2.58 -15.91
C VAL A 230 14.43 -3.68 -15.23
N LEU A 231 14.45 -3.76 -13.89
CA LEU A 231 15.13 -4.86 -13.19
C LEU A 231 14.48 -6.21 -13.47
N SER A 232 13.17 -6.23 -13.73
CA SER A 232 12.45 -7.47 -14.08
C SER A 232 12.72 -7.88 -15.53
N ASP A 233 12.65 -6.93 -16.48
CA ASP A 233 12.74 -7.20 -17.92
C ASP A 233 14.17 -7.10 -18.50
N GLY A 234 15.11 -6.46 -17.79
CA GLY A 234 16.52 -6.29 -18.17
C GLY A 234 16.80 -5.17 -19.16
N TYR A 235 15.80 -4.39 -19.58
CA TYR A 235 15.93 -3.33 -20.58
C TYR A 235 14.82 -2.25 -20.42
N PRO A 236 15.04 -0.97 -20.78
CA PRO A 236 16.31 -0.35 -21.18
C PRO A 236 17.29 -0.21 -20.02
N PRO A 237 18.62 -0.23 -20.26
CA PRO A 237 19.60 -0.09 -19.19
C PRO A 237 19.43 1.24 -18.45
N PHE A 238 19.62 1.21 -17.14
CA PHE A 238 19.61 2.42 -16.32
C PHE A 238 20.78 3.34 -16.68
N VAL A 239 20.49 4.42 -17.40
CA VAL A 239 21.47 5.40 -17.87
C VAL A 239 21.02 6.81 -17.47
N THR A 240 21.90 7.54 -16.78
CA THR A 240 21.62 8.90 -16.25
C THR A 240 21.71 10.01 -17.31
N THR A 241 22.16 9.68 -18.51
CA THR A 241 22.28 10.60 -19.65
C THR A 241 20.90 11.10 -20.09
N PRO A 242 20.71 12.43 -20.27
CA PRO A 242 19.48 12.97 -20.84
C PRO A 242 19.16 12.34 -22.20
N GLY A 243 17.89 12.01 -22.45
CA GLY A 243 17.47 11.40 -23.72
C GLY A 243 17.80 9.92 -23.88
N SER A 244 18.24 9.23 -22.81
CA SER A 244 18.32 7.77 -22.80
C SER A 244 16.95 7.11 -22.96
N ASP A 245 16.90 5.88 -23.48
CA ASP A 245 15.67 5.07 -23.52
C ASP A 245 15.02 4.96 -22.13
N PHE A 246 15.81 4.85 -21.07
CA PHE A 246 15.31 4.86 -19.69
C PHE A 246 14.61 6.18 -19.33
N SER A 247 15.19 7.32 -19.73
CA SER A 247 14.56 8.63 -19.54
C SER A 247 13.29 8.79 -20.37
N HIS A 248 13.25 8.21 -21.58
CA HIS A 248 12.06 8.21 -22.42
C HIS A 248 10.94 7.36 -21.80
N LEU A 249 11.26 6.15 -21.31
CA LEU A 249 10.33 5.30 -20.58
C LEU A 249 9.73 6.01 -19.35
N CYS A 250 10.55 6.72 -18.57
CA CYS A 250 10.06 7.56 -17.47
C CYS A 250 9.07 8.64 -17.95
N SER A 251 9.33 9.24 -19.12
CA SER A 251 8.47 10.27 -19.69
C SER A 251 7.12 9.71 -20.12
N LEU A 252 7.09 8.49 -20.69
CA LEU A 252 5.85 7.81 -21.06
C LEU A 252 4.96 7.50 -19.85
N VAL A 253 5.53 6.94 -18.77
CA VAL A 253 4.77 6.65 -17.54
C VAL A 253 4.29 7.97 -16.89
N PHE A 254 5.09 9.02 -16.94
CA PHE A 254 4.68 10.34 -16.46
C PHE A 254 3.55 10.96 -17.28
N GLU A 255 3.55 10.82 -18.60
CA GLU A 255 2.45 11.26 -19.46
C GLU A 255 1.17 10.48 -19.13
N ILE A 256 1.27 9.17 -18.86
CA ILE A 256 0.14 8.37 -18.38
C ILE A 256 -0.40 8.92 -17.07
N ALA A 257 0.44 9.26 -16.11
CA ALA A 257 0.00 9.78 -14.81
C ALA A 257 -0.62 11.17 -14.94
N THR A 258 0.08 12.11 -15.58
CA THR A 258 -0.23 13.55 -15.53
C THR A 258 -0.92 14.11 -16.76
N GLY A 259 -0.72 13.48 -17.92
CA GLY A 259 -1.20 13.96 -19.22
C GLY A 259 -0.31 15.04 -19.82
N GLN A 260 0.83 15.33 -19.19
CA GLN A 260 1.84 16.28 -19.67
C GLN A 260 2.91 15.54 -20.47
N ARG A 261 3.32 16.14 -21.59
CA ARG A 261 4.34 15.62 -22.51
C ARG A 261 5.69 16.29 -22.30
N ASP A 262 6.74 15.65 -22.81
CA ASP A 262 8.09 16.21 -23.01
C ASP A 262 8.78 16.70 -21.72
N GLU A 263 8.43 16.11 -20.58
CA GLU A 263 8.97 16.52 -19.29
C GLU A 263 10.35 15.90 -19.03
N SER A 264 11.34 16.72 -18.68
CA SER A 264 12.69 16.21 -18.45
C SER A 264 12.82 15.44 -17.13
N PHE A 265 13.35 14.22 -17.22
CA PHE A 265 13.65 13.34 -16.07
C PHE A 265 15.12 13.32 -15.66
N ALA A 266 16.03 13.95 -16.41
CA ALA A 266 17.47 13.89 -16.17
C ALA A 266 17.85 14.24 -14.71
N GLY A 267 17.23 15.28 -14.14
CA GLY A 267 17.48 15.66 -12.74
C GLY A 267 16.95 14.66 -11.72
N ALA A 268 15.82 13.99 -11.99
CA ALA A 268 15.25 12.98 -11.11
C ALA A 268 16.06 11.68 -11.15
N ILE A 269 16.44 11.24 -12.36
CA ILE A 269 17.26 10.06 -12.59
C ILE A 269 18.64 10.20 -11.93
N ASN A 270 19.30 11.35 -12.10
CA ASN A 270 20.59 11.60 -11.45
C ASN A 270 20.53 11.60 -9.93
N ARG A 271 19.42 12.08 -9.35
CA ARG A 271 19.21 12.02 -7.89
C ARG A 271 18.95 10.59 -7.43
N PHE A 272 18.10 9.86 -8.15
CA PHE A 272 17.79 8.45 -7.86
C PHE A 272 19.03 7.55 -7.98
N ALA A 273 19.88 7.80 -8.98
CA ALA A 273 21.13 7.05 -9.16
C ALA A 273 22.05 7.05 -7.93
N ARG A 274 21.95 8.09 -7.08
CA ARG A 274 22.78 8.31 -5.89
C ARG A 274 22.01 8.08 -4.58
N CYS A 275 20.74 7.69 -4.64
CA CYS A 275 19.91 7.58 -3.46
C CYS A 275 20.06 6.22 -2.78
N THR A 276 19.88 6.19 -1.47
CA THR A 276 19.97 4.96 -0.67
C THR A 276 18.87 3.96 -1.04
N GLU A 277 17.69 4.45 -1.46
CA GLU A 277 16.58 3.59 -1.89
C GLU A 277 16.98 2.72 -3.08
N ARG A 278 17.71 3.26 -4.04
CA ARG A 278 18.23 2.47 -5.16
C ARG A 278 19.18 1.39 -4.68
N ALA A 279 20.11 1.73 -3.77
CA ALA A 279 21.03 0.75 -3.21
C ALA A 279 20.29 -0.37 -2.43
N GLU A 280 19.21 -0.03 -1.72
CA GLU A 280 18.33 -1.00 -1.07
C GLU A 280 17.59 -1.89 -2.08
N ILE A 281 17.11 -1.32 -3.19
CA ILE A 281 16.47 -2.09 -4.28
C ILE A 281 17.48 -3.02 -4.95
N ASP A 282 18.68 -2.53 -5.24
CA ASP A 282 19.76 -3.33 -5.82
C ASP A 282 20.14 -4.47 -4.88
N GLN A 283 20.28 -4.18 -3.58
CA GLN A 283 20.55 -5.19 -2.56
C GLN A 283 19.40 -6.19 -2.44
N TYR A 284 18.15 -5.73 -2.45
CA TYR A 284 16.99 -6.62 -2.45
C TYR A 284 16.97 -7.51 -3.70
N HIS A 285 17.25 -6.99 -4.89
CA HIS A 285 17.32 -7.83 -6.09
C HIS A 285 18.48 -8.83 -6.07
N LEU A 286 19.60 -8.48 -5.43
CA LEU A 286 20.72 -9.41 -5.20
C LEU A 286 20.34 -10.50 -4.18
N ASP A 287 19.77 -10.08 -3.05
CA ASP A 287 19.33 -10.93 -1.94
C ASP A 287 18.19 -11.86 -2.37
N TYR A 288 17.36 -11.44 -3.34
CA TYR A 288 16.21 -12.13 -3.90
C TYR A 288 16.40 -12.52 -5.38
N SER A 289 17.62 -12.91 -5.74
CA SER A 289 17.99 -13.38 -7.08
C SER A 289 17.53 -14.82 -7.36
N ASP A 290 17.64 -15.25 -8.63
CA ASP A 290 17.43 -16.65 -9.06
C ASP A 290 18.17 -17.67 -8.19
N GLU A 291 19.31 -17.28 -7.61
CA GLU A 291 20.10 -18.12 -6.72
C GLU A 291 19.39 -18.34 -5.38
N ARG A 292 18.74 -17.31 -4.82
CA ARG A 292 17.86 -17.42 -3.66
C ARG A 292 16.62 -18.24 -3.99
N ASP A 293 15.99 -18.02 -5.14
CA ASP A 293 14.83 -18.82 -5.57
C ASP A 293 15.19 -20.30 -5.71
N ARG A 294 16.37 -20.62 -6.24
CA ARG A 294 16.89 -21.99 -6.23
C ARG A 294 17.15 -22.53 -4.83
N MET A 295 17.69 -21.73 -3.90
CA MET A 295 17.88 -22.14 -2.50
C MET A 295 16.55 -22.34 -1.77
N ARG A 296 15.57 -21.48 -2.05
CA ARG A 296 14.20 -21.55 -1.53
C ARG A 296 13.47 -22.77 -2.06
N ASP A 297 13.59 -23.06 -3.36
CA ASP A 297 13.02 -24.24 -4.00
C ASP A 297 13.71 -25.54 -3.53
N ALA A 298 14.99 -25.45 -3.14
CA ALA A 298 15.75 -26.59 -2.61
C ALA A 298 15.47 -26.86 -1.11
N ASP A 299 14.97 -25.89 -0.35
CA ASP A 299 14.67 -26.01 1.08
C ASP A 299 13.24 -25.56 1.39
N ASN A 300 12.35 -26.53 1.61
CA ASN A 300 10.95 -26.31 1.96
C ASN A 300 10.75 -25.49 3.26
N PHE A 301 11.79 -25.31 4.09
CA PHE A 301 11.77 -24.50 5.31
C PHE A 301 12.56 -23.20 5.18
N TYR A 302 13.03 -22.85 3.99
CA TYR A 302 13.86 -21.67 3.75
C TYR A 302 13.21 -20.39 4.30
N ASP A 303 11.93 -20.17 4.00
CA ASP A 303 11.18 -18.99 4.46
C ASP A 303 11.01 -18.99 5.98
N ILE A 304 10.82 -20.16 6.60
CA ILE A 304 10.69 -20.32 8.06
C ILE A 304 12.02 -20.05 8.76
N LYS A 305 13.12 -20.64 8.28
CA LYS A 305 14.47 -20.44 8.82
C LYS A 305 14.92 -18.99 8.70
N ASN A 306 14.67 -18.34 7.57
CA ASN A 306 14.98 -16.92 7.41
C ASN A 306 14.11 -16.02 8.28
N SER A 307 12.83 -16.36 8.44
CA SER A 307 11.96 -15.66 9.40
C SER A 307 12.52 -15.79 10.82
N GLU A 308 12.96 -16.99 11.21
CA GLU A 308 13.56 -17.24 12.52
C GLU A 308 14.86 -16.45 12.73
N ILE A 309 15.75 -16.45 11.74
CA ILE A 309 17.00 -15.66 11.76
C ILE A 309 16.68 -14.17 11.90
N GLY A 310 15.79 -13.64 11.07
CA GLY A 310 15.40 -12.23 11.12
C GLY A 310 14.75 -11.83 12.45
N MET A 311 13.94 -12.73 13.03
CA MET A 311 13.37 -12.53 14.37
C MET A 311 14.46 -12.53 15.45
N ARG A 312 15.42 -13.45 15.40
CA ARG A 312 16.56 -13.48 16.34
C ARG A 312 17.45 -12.24 16.25
N GLU A 313 17.71 -11.75 15.03
CA GLU A 313 18.45 -10.50 14.81
C GLU A 313 17.69 -9.30 15.39
N LYS A 314 16.38 -9.22 15.15
CA LYS A 314 15.52 -8.20 15.73
C LYS A 314 15.50 -8.28 17.27
N ALA A 315 15.43 -9.49 17.84
CA ALA A 315 15.52 -9.71 19.28
C ALA A 315 16.82 -9.15 19.86
N ALA A 316 17.96 -9.39 19.20
CA ALA A 316 19.25 -8.88 19.64
C ALA A 316 19.31 -7.35 19.62
N VAL A 317 18.66 -6.69 18.65
CA VAL A 317 18.52 -5.23 18.62
C VAL A 317 17.65 -4.73 19.76
N LEU A 318 16.47 -5.33 19.98
CA LEU A 318 15.55 -4.94 21.04
C LEU A 318 16.15 -5.15 22.44
N LEU A 319 16.89 -6.24 22.66
CA LEU A 319 17.58 -6.50 23.93
C LEU A 319 18.64 -5.45 24.26
N LYS A 320 19.32 -4.90 23.24
CA LYS A 320 20.24 -3.75 23.43
C LYS A 320 19.47 -2.48 23.79
N GLU A 321 18.32 -2.28 23.15
CA GLU A 321 17.46 -1.10 23.35
C GLU A 321 16.82 -1.07 24.74
N VAL A 322 16.30 -2.20 25.27
CA VAL A 322 15.79 -2.30 26.66
C VAL A 322 16.85 -1.93 27.70
N ARG A 323 18.13 -2.22 27.42
CA ARG A 323 19.23 -1.93 28.33
C ARG A 323 19.72 -0.48 28.26
N ASN A 324 19.14 0.33 27.37
CA ASN A 324 19.58 1.70 27.18
C ASN A 324 19.14 2.62 28.33
N PRO A 325 20.07 3.26 29.06
CA PRO A 325 19.73 4.13 30.19
C PRO A 325 19.12 5.47 29.78
N SER A 326 19.18 5.85 28.50
CA SER A 326 18.58 7.10 28.00
C SER A 326 17.07 7.05 27.81
N LEU A 327 16.48 5.85 27.88
CA LEU A 327 15.03 5.63 27.78
C LEU A 327 14.39 5.58 29.17
N SER A 328 13.20 6.19 29.29
CA SER A 328 12.34 6.05 30.46
C SER A 328 12.02 4.57 30.77
N PRO A 329 11.75 4.20 32.04
CA PRO A 329 11.27 2.86 32.39
C PRO A 329 10.07 2.41 31.55
N GLU A 330 9.16 3.33 31.25
CA GLU A 330 7.93 3.07 30.51
C GLU A 330 8.21 2.86 29.01
N ALA A 331 9.11 3.65 28.41
CA ALA A 331 9.55 3.39 27.03
C ALA A 331 10.27 2.04 26.91
N ARG A 332 11.08 1.65 27.93
CA ARG A 332 11.69 0.32 27.98
C ARG A 332 10.65 -0.79 28.13
N MET A 333 9.55 -0.55 28.83
CA MET A 333 8.44 -1.50 28.93
C MET A 333 7.80 -1.77 27.57
N LEU A 334 7.63 -0.75 26.73
CA LEU A 334 7.14 -0.95 25.34
C LEU A 334 8.07 -1.87 24.54
N VAL A 335 9.39 -1.68 24.68
CA VAL A 335 10.38 -2.57 24.02
C VAL A 335 10.32 -3.98 24.61
N MET A 336 10.06 -4.15 25.91
CA MET A 336 9.83 -5.46 26.51
C MET A 336 8.60 -6.15 25.95
N CYS A 337 7.48 -5.44 25.77
CA CYS A 337 6.30 -5.99 25.10
C CYS A 337 6.61 -6.41 23.65
N GLU A 338 7.42 -5.63 22.90
CA GLU A 338 7.88 -6.02 21.56
C GLU A 338 8.73 -7.31 21.58
N ILE A 339 9.53 -7.53 22.64
CA ILE A 339 10.33 -8.75 22.81
C ILE A 339 9.44 -9.95 23.16
N GLU A 340 8.48 -9.78 24.08
CA GLU A 340 7.55 -10.84 24.49
C GLU A 340 6.74 -11.33 23.29
N GLU A 341 6.16 -10.42 22.50
CA GLU A 341 5.45 -10.76 21.26
C GLU A 341 6.34 -11.52 20.26
N LEU A 342 7.62 -11.15 20.17
CA LEU A 342 8.58 -11.79 19.28
C LEU A 342 8.98 -13.20 19.77
N ILE A 343 9.10 -13.40 21.08
CA ILE A 343 9.32 -14.72 21.68
C ILE A 343 8.09 -15.60 21.46
N GLU A 344 6.88 -15.08 21.71
CA GLU A 344 5.64 -15.83 21.44
C GLU A 344 5.51 -16.20 19.95
N SER A 345 5.92 -15.30 19.06
CA SER A 345 5.96 -15.57 17.62
C SER A 345 6.94 -16.69 17.26
N LEU A 346 8.14 -16.70 17.86
CA LEU A 346 9.13 -17.76 17.68
C LEU A 346 8.63 -19.10 18.22
N ASP A 347 8.07 -19.11 19.43
CA ASP A 347 7.49 -20.32 20.04
C ASP A 347 6.32 -20.86 19.20
N ASN A 348 5.51 -19.99 18.59
CA ASN A 348 4.42 -20.39 17.72
C ASN A 348 4.93 -20.93 16.38
N LEU A 349 5.97 -20.32 15.79
CA LEU A 349 6.65 -20.86 14.60
C LEU A 349 7.17 -22.28 14.86
N ASP A 350 7.85 -22.49 15.98
CA ASP A 350 8.36 -23.79 16.39
C ASP A 350 7.25 -24.82 16.64
N LYS A 351 6.12 -24.41 17.24
CA LYS A 351 4.96 -25.29 17.45
C LYS A 351 4.26 -25.68 16.14
N ILE A 352 4.09 -24.74 15.21
CA ILE A 352 3.35 -24.95 13.96
C ILE A 352 4.19 -25.76 12.97
N HIS A 353 5.48 -25.48 12.88
CA HIS A 353 6.36 -26.07 11.86
C HIS A 353 7.26 -27.19 12.42
N GLY A 354 7.32 -27.35 13.74
CA GLY A 354 8.12 -28.36 14.42
C GLY A 354 9.63 -28.15 14.21
N PRO A 355 10.47 -29.08 14.71
CA PRO A 355 11.88 -29.11 14.38
C PRO A 355 12.05 -29.50 12.90
N SER A 356 11.94 -28.53 11.99
CA SER A 356 12.37 -28.49 10.57
C SER A 356 12.59 -29.84 9.84
N ILE A 357 11.64 -30.79 9.94
CA ILE A 357 11.63 -32.06 9.20
C ILE A 357 10.19 -32.40 8.82
N MET A 358 9.64 -31.73 7.82
CA MET A 358 8.48 -32.21 7.05
C MET A 358 8.68 -31.89 5.57
N TRP A 359 8.51 -32.89 4.71
CA TRP A 359 8.71 -32.73 3.26
C TRP A 359 7.48 -32.03 2.66
N ALA A 360 7.65 -31.16 1.66
CA ALA A 360 6.53 -30.47 0.99
C ALA A 360 5.45 -31.42 0.45
N SER A 361 5.80 -32.67 0.15
CA SER A 361 4.87 -33.74 -0.23
C SER A 361 3.83 -34.10 0.84
N GLN A 362 4.00 -33.62 2.08
CA GLN A 362 3.12 -33.89 3.22
C GLN A 362 2.12 -32.76 3.51
N ILE A 363 2.29 -31.58 2.88
CA ILE A 363 1.31 -30.48 2.95
C ILE A 363 0.26 -30.71 1.85
N ARG A 364 -0.81 -31.46 2.14
CA ARG A 364 -2.01 -31.49 1.28
C ARG A 364 -2.83 -30.23 1.54
N ARG A 365 -2.46 -29.12 0.90
CA ARG A 365 -3.28 -27.91 0.88
C ARG A 365 -4.13 -27.91 -0.37
N ASP A 366 -5.45 -27.92 -0.19
CA ASP A 366 -6.41 -27.80 -1.29
C ASP A 366 -6.53 -26.33 -1.69
N TRP A 367 -5.55 -25.86 -2.48
CA TRP A 367 -5.52 -24.48 -2.97
C TRP A 367 -6.76 -24.13 -3.82
N GLU A 368 -7.33 -25.11 -4.50
CA GLU A 368 -8.51 -24.93 -5.34
C GLU A 368 -9.76 -24.75 -4.48
N GLY A 369 -9.93 -25.56 -3.44
CA GLY A 369 -10.97 -25.38 -2.43
C GLY A 369 -10.84 -24.07 -1.65
N GLU A 370 -9.63 -23.66 -1.27
CA GLU A 370 -9.39 -22.37 -0.63
C GLU A 370 -9.78 -21.20 -1.54
N LEU A 371 -9.44 -21.26 -2.83
CA LEU A 371 -9.80 -20.24 -3.82
C LEU A 371 -11.32 -20.15 -4.02
N GLN A 372 -11.99 -21.29 -4.17
CA GLN A 372 -13.46 -21.33 -4.30
C GLN A 372 -14.15 -20.76 -3.05
N ALA A 373 -13.65 -21.08 -1.85
CA ALA A 373 -14.17 -20.53 -0.61
C ALA A 373 -13.98 -19.02 -0.50
N MET A 374 -12.85 -18.48 -0.99
CA MET A 374 -12.63 -17.04 -1.08
C MET A 374 -13.62 -16.37 -2.04
N GLU A 375 -13.81 -16.93 -3.23
CA GLU A 375 -14.77 -16.39 -4.21
C GLU A 375 -16.21 -16.39 -3.67
N ALA A 376 -16.61 -17.46 -2.98
CA ALA A 376 -17.93 -17.54 -2.34
C ALA A 376 -18.13 -16.45 -1.27
N ARG A 377 -17.08 -16.15 -0.47
CA ARG A 377 -17.13 -15.07 0.53
C ARG A 377 -17.25 -13.69 -0.12
N ASP A 378 -16.58 -13.46 -1.24
CA ASP A 378 -16.64 -12.18 -1.95
C ASP A 378 -18.01 -11.92 -2.58
N VAL A 379 -18.66 -12.97 -3.11
CA VAL A 379 -20.05 -12.91 -3.60
C VAL A 379 -21.02 -12.62 -2.45
N GLN A 380 -20.88 -13.30 -1.31
CA GLN A 380 -21.72 -13.03 -0.14
C GLN A 380 -21.59 -11.58 0.36
N LYS A 381 -20.35 -11.06 0.41
CA LYS A 381 -20.11 -9.65 0.75
C LYS A 381 -20.77 -8.69 -0.23
N LEU A 382 -20.72 -8.99 -1.54
CA LEU A 382 -21.41 -8.18 -2.55
C LEU A 382 -22.91 -8.11 -2.32
N HIS A 383 -23.57 -9.25 -2.09
CA HIS A 383 -25.01 -9.23 -1.81
C HIS A 383 -25.34 -8.40 -0.57
N HIS A 384 -24.52 -8.49 0.49
CA HIS A 384 -24.69 -7.66 1.68
C HIS A 384 -24.52 -6.15 1.38
N ASP A 385 -23.50 -5.78 0.60
CA ASP A 385 -23.28 -4.40 0.17
C ASP A 385 -24.47 -3.85 -0.65
N ILE A 386 -25.04 -4.69 -1.54
CA ILE A 386 -26.22 -4.37 -2.35
C ILE A 386 -27.45 -4.13 -1.47
N GLU A 387 -27.75 -5.03 -0.53
CA GLU A 387 -28.87 -4.91 0.41
C GLU A 387 -28.77 -3.63 1.26
N LEU A 388 -27.57 -3.34 1.75
CA LEU A 388 -27.29 -2.13 2.53
C LEU A 388 -27.49 -0.87 1.68
N GLY A 389 -26.98 -0.87 0.45
CA GLY A 389 -27.14 0.24 -0.50
C GLY A 389 -28.61 0.49 -0.86
N ASN A 390 -29.38 -0.57 -1.11
CA ASN A 390 -30.82 -0.49 -1.39
C ASN A 390 -31.61 0.08 -0.21
N SER A 391 -31.27 -0.35 1.01
CA SER A 391 -31.88 0.16 2.24
C SER A 391 -31.60 1.65 2.44
N ARG A 392 -30.37 2.10 2.18
CA ARG A 392 -29.99 3.52 2.28
C ARG A 392 -30.67 4.39 1.23
N ARG A 393 -30.64 3.98 -0.04
CA ARG A 393 -31.32 4.70 -1.14
C ARG A 393 -32.83 4.79 -0.94
N SER A 394 -33.46 3.77 -0.37
CA SER A 394 -34.89 3.79 -0.05
C SER A 394 -35.23 4.78 1.07
N LYS A 395 -34.38 4.90 2.10
CA LYS A 395 -34.57 5.89 3.17
C LYS A 395 -34.44 7.33 2.67
N HIS A 396 -33.53 7.61 1.74
CA HIS A 396 -33.38 8.93 1.12
C HIS A 396 -34.54 9.35 0.22
N LYS A 397 -35.35 8.41 -0.30
CA LYS A 397 -36.56 8.73 -1.07
C LYS A 397 -37.78 9.06 -0.19
N LEU A 398 -37.70 8.78 1.11
CA LEU A 398 -38.78 9.01 2.08
C LEU A 398 -38.62 10.33 2.86
N THR A 399 -37.51 11.04 2.64
CA THR A 399 -37.21 12.39 3.13
C THR A 399 -37.23 13.36 1.96
#